data_AF-A0A4X2JZV1-F1
#
_entry.id   AF-A0A4X2JZV1-F1
#
_cell.length_a   1.000
_cell.length_b   1.000
_cell.length_c   1.000
_cell.angle_alpha   90.00
_cell.angle_beta   90.00
_cell.angle_gamma   90.00
#
_symmetry.space_group_name_H-M   'P 1'
#
loop_
_entity.id
_entity.type
_entity.pdbx_description
1 polymer ?
#
loop_
_entity_poly.entity_id
_entity_poly.type
_entity_poly.pdbx_seq_one_letter_code
_entity_poly.pdbx_strand_id
1 'polypeptide(L)'
;MSSRLNPTDVMKGCFSKIVLDSFEELDPEEFKRCKFFLKGGNHITRKQDKADRTELADYMVETFGALSALNKIIKVFKVMNLNEVAQTLQEEKAKVEKKYNKKKEKKPVTRNNQAQMRRSASNGNNTGNPQLTKKDNLKPTNESKKNHVAKKRKATTEEKQESKKMKTSQESFQKTEPEAGREECIQTTSMVVKVLKVTQTFEYYTLEEQKQMFYATVANEHEFIRVKVFNMSVKEHFNKNKVIEISKGYWKKGFLEVNKCSKVQDVCTNKEIIVPKNIKRRAGKTTKIQMLQKQKQGSYVDGVYEINKKTESEKRTLFEVKDNTGKIEVVMFGKWAKTKCEIGDKLRLICFELSSWNDTLQLKSVTHSYVQVIKSKKN
;
A
#
# COMPACT_ATOMS: atom_id res chain seq x y z
N MET A 1 11.91 23.99 44.74
CA MET A 1 11.09 24.18 43.51
C MET A 1 11.26 22.97 42.61
N SER A 2 10.30 22.05 42.58
CA SER A 2 10.38 20.84 41.73
C SER A 2 9.76 21.17 40.37
N SER A 3 10.60 21.34 39.35
CA SER A 3 10.17 21.50 37.97
C SER A 3 9.51 20.21 37.49
N ARG A 4 8.18 20.22 37.38
CA ARG A 4 7.45 19.09 36.79
C ARG A 4 7.86 18.97 35.32
N LEU A 5 8.70 18.00 35.00
CA LEU A 5 9.09 17.66 33.63
C LEU A 5 7.85 17.45 32.75
N ASN A 6 7.90 17.98 31.53
CA ASN A 6 6.82 17.87 30.54
C ASN A 6 6.53 16.37 30.28
N PRO A 7 5.26 15.92 30.27
CA PRO A 7 4.90 14.52 30.00
C PRO A 7 5.53 13.93 28.74
N THR A 8 5.82 14.77 27.73
CA THR A 8 6.51 14.38 26.49
C THR A 8 8.00 14.10 26.72
N ASP A 9 8.66 14.87 27.58
CA ASP A 9 10.08 14.69 27.92
C ASP A 9 10.28 13.43 28.78
N VAL A 10 9.34 13.12 29.67
CA VAL A 10 9.37 11.88 30.45
C VAL A 10 9.15 10.65 29.54
N MET A 11 8.26 10.75 28.54
CA MET A 11 8.07 9.68 27.56
C MET A 11 9.32 9.48 26.70
N LYS A 12 9.93 10.57 26.23
CA LYS A 12 11.20 10.54 25.52
C LYS A 12 12.28 9.86 26.36
N GLY A 13 12.40 10.22 27.65
CA GLY A 13 13.34 9.59 28.57
C GLY A 13 13.11 8.09 28.77
N CYS A 14 11.86 7.62 28.84
CA CYS A 14 11.57 6.19 28.90
C CYS A 14 12.04 5.44 27.65
N PHE A 15 11.80 6.00 26.46
CA PHE A 15 12.25 5.36 25.22
C PHE A 15 13.77 5.44 25.04
N SER A 16 14.41 6.54 25.43
CA SER A 16 15.88 6.64 25.41
C SER A 16 16.53 5.58 26.29
N LYS A 17 15.95 5.33 27.47
CA LYS A 17 16.42 4.25 28.36
C LYS A 17 16.28 2.87 27.71
N ILE A 18 15.12 2.55 27.14
CA ILE A 18 14.89 1.26 26.47
C ILE A 18 15.89 1.06 25.31
N VAL A 19 16.24 2.13 24.59
CA VAL A 19 17.25 2.09 23.53
C VAL A 19 18.63 1.70 24.09
N LEU A 20 19.05 2.30 25.21
CA LEU A 20 20.33 1.96 25.85
C LEU A 20 20.32 0.52 26.36
N ASP A 21 19.31 0.15 27.16
CA ASP A 21 19.17 -1.17 27.77
C ASP A 21 19.22 -2.26 26.67
N SER A 22 18.61 -2.01 25.51
CA SER A 22 18.63 -2.95 24.37
C SER A 22 20.02 -3.25 23.82
N PHE A 23 20.98 -2.34 23.94
CA PHE A 23 22.37 -2.59 23.52
C PHE A 23 23.20 -3.25 24.62
N GLU A 24 22.85 -3.03 25.89
CA GLU A 24 23.48 -3.68 27.03
C GLU A 24 23.16 -5.18 27.09
N GLU A 25 21.97 -5.58 26.63
CA GLU A 25 21.56 -6.98 26.51
C GLU A 25 22.34 -7.77 25.44
N LEU A 26 23.01 -7.09 24.51
CA LEU A 26 23.78 -7.74 23.46
C LEU A 26 25.16 -8.14 23.94
N ASP A 27 25.58 -9.35 23.59
CA ASP A 27 26.99 -9.74 23.76
C ASP A 27 27.92 -8.91 22.82
N PRO A 28 29.26 -8.94 23.03
CA PRO A 28 30.17 -8.14 22.20
C PRO A 28 30.11 -8.45 20.69
N GLU A 29 29.89 -9.69 20.29
CA GLU A 29 29.81 -10.10 18.88
C GLU A 29 28.44 -9.72 18.28
N GLU A 30 27.37 -9.89 19.03
CA GLU A 30 26.03 -9.40 18.69
C GLU A 30 26.02 -7.88 18.53
N PHE A 31 26.68 -7.15 19.43
CA PHE A 31 26.78 -5.69 19.35
C PHE A 31 27.59 -5.24 18.11
N LYS A 32 28.70 -5.92 17.81
CA LYS A 32 29.47 -5.69 16.58
C LYS A 32 28.64 -5.95 15.33
N ARG A 33 27.88 -7.04 15.32
CA ARG A 33 26.96 -7.39 14.24
C ARG A 33 25.80 -6.40 14.12
N CYS A 34 25.28 -5.89 15.23
CA CYS A 34 24.29 -4.82 15.28
C CYS A 34 24.80 -3.54 14.59
N LYS A 35 26.02 -3.10 14.93
CA LYS A 35 26.66 -1.95 14.25
C LYS A 35 26.78 -2.15 12.74
N PHE A 36 27.13 -3.36 12.29
CA PHE A 36 27.17 -3.68 10.86
C PHE A 36 25.81 -3.49 10.18
N PHE A 37 24.72 -3.98 10.77
CA PHE A 37 23.38 -3.83 10.21
C PHE A 37 22.86 -2.40 10.27
N LEU A 38 23.15 -1.66 11.34
CA LEU A 38 22.83 -0.24 11.44
C LEU A 38 23.55 0.56 10.34
N LYS A 39 24.81 0.23 10.03
CA LYS A 39 25.58 0.85 8.94
C LYS A 39 24.99 0.50 7.58
N GLY A 40 24.65 -0.78 7.35
CA GLY A 40 24.00 -1.23 6.12
C GLY A 40 22.61 -0.61 5.88
N GLY A 41 21.92 -0.21 6.95
CA GLY A 41 20.66 0.52 6.89
C GLY A 41 20.78 2.04 6.75
N ASN A 42 22.00 2.58 6.61
CA ASN A 42 22.30 4.02 6.70
C ASN A 42 21.76 4.66 8.00
N HIS A 43 21.77 3.92 9.09
CA HIS A 43 21.34 4.41 10.41
C HIS A 43 22.51 4.98 11.22
N ILE A 44 23.75 4.60 10.88
CA ILE A 44 24.97 5.14 11.48
C ILE A 44 26.06 5.35 10.42
N THR A 45 27.04 6.21 10.71
CA THR A 45 28.17 6.50 9.81
C THR A 45 29.46 5.81 10.29
N ARG A 46 30.57 5.99 9.55
CA ARG A 46 31.90 5.49 9.97
C ARG A 46 32.38 6.04 11.32
N LYS A 47 31.85 7.19 11.77
CA LYS A 47 32.23 7.78 13.07
C LYS A 47 31.75 6.92 14.24
N GLN A 48 30.55 6.35 14.12
CA GLN A 48 29.92 5.53 15.16
C GLN A 48 30.36 4.05 15.14
N ASP A 49 31.27 3.68 14.24
CA ASP A 49 31.80 2.30 14.16
C ASP A 49 32.58 1.94 15.44
N LYS A 50 33.27 2.94 16.00
CA LYS A 50 34.04 2.84 17.25
C LYS A 50 33.25 3.21 18.50
N ALA A 51 31.99 3.67 18.33
CA ALA A 51 31.17 4.06 19.46
C ALA A 51 30.90 2.87 20.39
N ASP A 52 30.90 3.16 21.68
CA ASP A 52 30.40 2.24 22.69
C ASP A 52 28.86 2.20 22.69
N ARG A 53 28.28 1.38 23.57
CA ARG A 53 26.83 1.19 23.64
C ARG A 53 26.08 2.48 23.97
N THR A 54 26.64 3.29 24.86
CA THR A 54 26.06 4.54 25.34
C THR A 54 26.12 5.61 24.25
N GLU A 55 27.30 5.81 23.67
CA GLU A 55 27.51 6.76 22.58
C GLU A 55 26.64 6.43 21.35
N LEU A 56 26.47 5.14 21.06
CA LEU A 56 25.61 4.70 19.97
C LEU A 56 24.12 4.95 20.28
N ALA A 57 23.67 4.67 21.51
CA ALA A 57 22.30 4.94 21.95
C ALA A 57 21.96 6.43 21.86
N ASP A 58 22.83 7.27 22.41
CA ASP A 58 22.67 8.73 22.39
C ASP A 58 22.61 9.24 20.95
N TYR A 59 23.55 8.82 20.11
CA TYR A 59 23.55 9.18 18.69
C TYR A 59 22.24 8.80 17.98
N MET A 60 21.72 7.59 18.22
CA MET A 60 20.46 7.15 17.61
C MET A 60 19.27 7.96 18.09
N VAL A 61 19.21 8.27 19.38
CA VAL A 61 18.16 9.09 19.98
C VAL A 61 18.21 10.53 19.45
N GLU A 62 19.39 11.12 19.35
CA GLU A 62 19.59 12.48 18.82
C GLU A 62 19.24 12.56 17.33
N THR A 63 19.67 11.59 16.54
CA THR A 63 19.52 11.61 15.08
C THR A 63 18.08 11.31 14.64
N PHE A 64 17.40 10.38 15.30
CA PHE A 64 16.10 9.88 14.84
C PHE A 64 14.93 10.22 15.79
N GLY A 65 15.22 10.62 17.02
CA GLY A 65 14.26 10.68 18.11
C GLY A 65 14.07 9.31 18.78
N ALA A 66 13.85 9.31 20.10
CA ALA A 66 13.85 8.10 20.94
C ALA A 66 12.91 6.97 20.44
N LEU A 67 11.68 7.31 20.05
CA LEU A 67 10.72 6.34 19.53
C LEU A 67 11.14 5.75 18.16
N SER A 68 11.66 6.58 17.27
CA SER A 68 12.12 6.16 15.95
C SER A 68 13.40 5.33 16.05
N ALA A 69 14.31 5.70 16.97
CA ALA A 69 15.51 4.94 17.30
C ALA A 69 15.13 3.53 17.75
N LEU A 70 14.20 3.41 18.71
CA LEU A 70 13.69 2.11 19.18
C LEU A 70 13.09 1.27 18.05
N ASN A 71 12.26 1.86 17.18
CA ASN A 71 11.68 1.12 16.04
C ASN A 71 12.74 0.62 15.05
N LYS A 72 13.83 1.39 14.85
CA LYS A 72 14.95 0.98 13.99
C LYS A 72 15.73 -0.17 14.61
N ILE A 73 16.00 -0.13 15.91
CA ILE A 73 16.68 -1.20 16.64
C ILE A 73 15.87 -2.49 16.59
N ILE A 74 14.57 -2.44 16.88
CA ILE A 74 13.67 -3.61 16.77
C ILE A 74 13.73 -4.23 15.37
N LYS A 75 13.79 -3.41 14.32
CA LYS A 75 13.91 -3.89 12.94
C LYS A 75 15.26 -4.56 12.69
N VAL A 76 16.36 -4.00 13.22
CA VAL A 76 17.70 -4.59 13.11
C VAL A 76 17.77 -5.91 13.88
N PHE A 77 17.22 -5.99 15.08
CA PHE A 77 17.24 -7.20 15.90
C PHE A 77 16.49 -8.36 15.22
N LYS A 78 15.39 -8.07 14.53
CA LYS A 78 14.70 -9.07 13.68
C LYS A 78 15.56 -9.58 12.54
N VAL A 79 16.37 -8.72 11.91
CA VAL A 79 17.31 -9.12 10.85
C VAL A 79 18.48 -9.94 11.41
N MET A 80 18.87 -9.68 12.66
CA MET A 80 19.89 -10.45 13.37
C MET A 80 19.39 -11.80 13.92
N ASN A 81 18.10 -12.12 13.74
CA ASN A 81 17.43 -13.28 14.34
C ASN A 81 17.32 -13.23 15.88
N LEU A 82 17.43 -12.04 16.48
CA LEU A 82 17.19 -11.78 17.91
C LEU A 82 15.69 -11.55 18.16
N ASN A 83 14.87 -12.53 17.77
CA ASN A 83 13.41 -12.38 17.74
C ASN A 83 12.80 -12.25 19.15
N GLU A 84 13.36 -12.95 20.14
CA GLU A 84 12.91 -12.87 21.54
C GLU A 84 13.16 -11.47 22.10
N VAL A 85 14.38 -10.94 21.96
CA VAL A 85 14.75 -9.57 22.36
C VAL A 85 13.88 -8.55 21.63
N ALA A 86 13.69 -8.71 20.31
CA ALA A 86 12.84 -7.81 19.54
C ALA A 86 11.37 -7.82 19.99
N GLN A 87 10.85 -8.96 20.44
CA GLN A 87 9.51 -9.07 20.99
C GLN A 87 9.41 -8.39 22.35
N THR A 88 10.39 -8.61 23.24
CA THR A 88 10.48 -7.92 24.55
C THR A 88 10.44 -6.41 24.37
N LEU A 89 11.24 -5.86 23.46
CA LEU A 89 11.25 -4.42 23.16
C LEU A 89 9.90 -3.89 22.64
N GLN A 90 9.16 -4.70 21.86
CA GLN A 90 7.81 -4.33 21.41
C GLN A 90 6.81 -4.28 22.57
N GLU A 91 6.93 -5.21 23.52
CA GLU A 91 6.09 -5.23 24.72
C GLU A 91 6.40 -4.05 25.64
N GLU A 92 7.68 -3.73 25.86
CA GLU A 92 8.10 -2.57 26.65
C GLU A 92 7.64 -1.26 26.04
N LYS A 93 7.77 -1.11 24.72
CA LYS A 93 7.21 0.01 23.98
C LYS A 93 5.71 0.17 24.24
N ALA A 94 4.95 -0.92 24.11
CA ALA A 94 3.50 -0.90 24.35
C ALA A 94 3.15 -0.58 25.81
N LYS A 95 3.93 -1.05 26.79
CA LYS A 95 3.77 -0.72 28.21
C LYS A 95 3.95 0.79 28.45
N VAL A 96 4.99 1.39 27.85
CA VAL A 96 5.24 2.84 27.92
C VAL A 96 4.07 3.60 27.29
N GLU A 97 3.67 3.30 26.06
CA GLU A 97 2.56 3.97 25.37
C GLU A 97 1.24 3.89 26.17
N LYS A 98 0.91 2.71 26.72
CA LYS A 98 -0.27 2.52 27.58
C LYS A 98 -0.23 3.38 28.86
N LYS A 99 0.94 3.48 29.52
CA LYS A 99 1.12 4.28 30.75
C LYS A 99 0.86 5.77 30.50
N TYR A 100 1.23 6.27 29.33
CA TYR A 100 1.04 7.68 28.97
C TYR A 100 -0.35 8.00 28.43
N ASN A 101 -0.97 7.09 27.67
CA ASN A 101 -2.36 7.28 27.21
C ASN A 101 -3.35 7.30 28.37
N LYS A 102 -3.18 6.44 29.40
CA LYS A 102 -3.98 6.48 30.64
C LYS A 102 -3.81 7.77 31.46
N LYS A 103 -2.69 8.48 31.32
CA LYS A 103 -2.46 9.78 32.00
C LYS A 103 -3.11 10.96 31.26
N LYS A 104 -3.36 10.86 29.95
CA LYS A 104 -4.08 11.89 29.18
C LYS A 104 -5.58 11.92 29.48
N GLU A 105 -6.19 10.78 29.80
CA GLU A 105 -7.62 10.69 30.16
C GLU A 105 -7.95 11.19 31.58
N LYS A 106 -6.97 11.38 32.46
CA LYS A 106 -7.18 11.81 33.87
C LYS A 106 -7.08 13.32 34.12
N LYS A 107 -7.32 14.18 33.11
CA LYS A 107 -7.52 15.63 33.36
C LYS A 107 -9.03 15.95 33.36
N PRO A 108 -9.59 16.49 34.46
CA PRO A 108 -11.02 16.82 34.52
C PRO A 108 -11.32 18.03 33.66
N VAL A 109 -12.31 17.91 32.76
CA VAL A 109 -12.94 19.05 32.11
C VAL A 109 -13.97 19.60 33.09
N THR A 110 -13.71 20.80 33.61
CA THR A 110 -14.66 21.56 34.42
C THR A 110 -15.89 21.87 33.57
N ARG A 111 -17.02 21.27 33.94
CA ARG A 111 -18.32 21.49 33.31
C ARG A 111 -18.91 22.77 33.89
N ASN A 112 -18.74 23.91 33.20
CA ASN A 112 -19.49 25.11 33.55
C ASN A 112 -20.91 25.01 32.98
N ASN A 113 -21.88 24.87 33.88
CA ASN A 113 -23.30 25.05 33.60
C ASN A 113 -23.59 26.54 33.45
N GLN A 114 -24.14 26.96 32.31
CA GLN A 114 -25.09 28.08 32.29
C GLN A 114 -26.46 27.51 31.95
N ALA A 115 -27.31 27.54 32.98
CA ALA A 115 -28.69 27.10 32.95
C ALA A 115 -29.50 28.00 32.01
N GLN A 116 -30.08 27.36 31.01
CA GLN A 116 -31.10 27.91 30.13
C GLN A 116 -32.39 28.08 30.95
N MET A 117 -32.82 29.33 31.17
CA MET A 117 -34.16 29.61 31.67
C MET A 117 -35.20 29.12 30.65
N ARG A 118 -36.16 28.36 31.14
CA ARG A 118 -37.46 28.11 30.51
C ARG A 118 -38.28 29.42 30.53
N ARG A 119 -38.94 29.75 29.41
CA ARG A 119 -40.41 29.99 29.34
C ARG A 119 -40.88 30.21 27.91
N SER A 120 -42.11 29.78 27.69
CA SER A 120 -42.80 29.58 26.41
C SER A 120 -43.66 30.77 26.01
N ALA A 121 -43.89 30.86 24.69
CA ALA A 121 -45.13 31.25 23.99
C ALA A 121 -45.67 32.70 24.03
N SER A 122 -45.90 33.22 22.80
CA SER A 122 -47.19 33.75 22.28
C SER A 122 -47.16 35.18 21.71
N ASN A 123 -47.77 35.30 20.52
CA ASN A 123 -48.32 36.48 19.83
C ASN A 123 -47.31 37.53 19.32
N GLY A 124 -47.48 38.16 18.15
CA GLY A 124 -48.57 38.20 17.18
C GLY A 124 -48.48 39.51 16.41
N ASN A 125 -48.49 39.43 15.08
CA ASN A 125 -48.93 40.41 14.08
C ASN A 125 -48.32 41.83 13.98
N ASN A 126 -47.79 42.04 12.76
CA ASN A 126 -48.13 43.09 11.80
C ASN A 126 -47.43 44.47 11.78
N THR A 127 -47.04 44.77 10.53
CA THR A 127 -47.05 46.05 9.79
C THR A 127 -45.99 47.10 10.09
N GLY A 128 -45.24 47.42 9.03
CA GLY A 128 -44.39 48.61 8.94
C GLY A 128 -43.28 48.48 7.90
N ASN A 129 -43.62 48.50 6.61
CA ASN A 129 -42.73 49.03 5.55
C ASN A 129 -43.24 50.47 5.28
N PRO A 130 -42.54 51.39 4.54
CA PRO A 130 -41.42 51.17 3.63
C PRO A 130 -40.36 52.30 3.54
N GLN A 131 -39.17 52.03 2.99
CA GLN A 131 -38.44 53.04 2.17
C GLN A 131 -37.37 52.35 1.29
N LEU A 132 -37.63 52.27 -0.02
CA LEU A 132 -36.94 53.00 -1.12
C LEU A 132 -35.42 52.82 -1.07
N THR A 133 -34.79 52.13 -2.03
CA THR A 133 -34.49 52.72 -3.34
C THR A 133 -34.57 51.75 -4.53
N LYS A 134 -35.08 52.29 -5.63
CA LYS A 134 -35.19 51.76 -7.00
C LYS A 134 -33.82 51.48 -7.65
N LYS A 135 -33.73 50.48 -8.53
CA LYS A 135 -33.53 50.72 -9.98
C LYS A 135 -33.77 49.48 -10.85
N ASP A 136 -34.34 49.76 -12.01
CA ASP A 136 -35.00 48.87 -12.96
C ASP A 136 -34.09 48.04 -13.89
N ASN A 137 -34.65 46.89 -14.25
CA ASN A 137 -34.68 46.17 -15.54
C ASN A 137 -33.81 46.63 -16.73
N LEU A 138 -33.15 45.69 -17.41
CA LEU A 138 -33.60 45.12 -18.72
C LEU A 138 -32.64 44.05 -19.30
N LYS A 139 -33.22 42.85 -19.45
CA LYS A 139 -33.08 41.80 -20.50
C LYS A 139 -31.76 41.00 -20.70
N PRO A 140 -31.84 39.66 -20.60
CA PRO A 140 -30.85 38.72 -21.12
C PRO A 140 -31.24 38.16 -22.51
N THR A 141 -30.24 37.84 -23.33
CA THR A 141 -30.40 37.08 -24.59
C THR A 141 -29.88 35.65 -24.42
N ASN A 142 -30.77 34.70 -24.75
CA ASN A 142 -30.61 33.34 -25.25
C ASN A 142 -29.36 32.53 -24.86
N GLU A 143 -29.58 31.34 -24.29
CA GLU A 143 -29.42 30.08 -25.04
C GLU A 143 -29.89 28.83 -24.25
N SER A 144 -30.64 27.98 -24.97
CA SER A 144 -30.54 26.52 -25.00
C SER A 144 -30.85 25.62 -23.76
N LYS A 145 -32.02 24.97 -23.90
CA LYS A 145 -32.29 23.51 -23.80
C LYS A 145 -32.33 22.77 -22.44
N LYS A 146 -33.50 22.14 -22.23
CA LYS A 146 -33.80 20.84 -21.57
C LYS A 146 -33.63 20.83 -20.03
N ASN A 147 -34.56 20.33 -19.20
CA ASN A 147 -35.52 19.23 -19.33
C ASN A 147 -36.56 19.25 -18.19
N HIS A 148 -37.73 18.65 -18.47
CA HIS A 148 -38.61 17.88 -17.58
C HIS A 148 -39.28 18.51 -16.34
N VAL A 149 -40.59 18.76 -16.48
CA VAL A 149 -41.58 18.62 -15.41
C VAL A 149 -42.47 17.43 -15.75
N ALA A 150 -42.59 16.47 -14.83
CA ALA A 150 -43.59 15.42 -14.87
C ALA A 150 -44.43 15.44 -13.57
N LYS A 151 -45.74 15.54 -13.75
CA LYS A 151 -46.87 15.31 -12.83
C LYS A 151 -47.89 14.56 -13.74
N LYS A 152 -48.67 13.54 -13.35
CA LYS A 152 -49.07 12.96 -12.07
C LYS A 152 -49.97 11.73 -12.39
N ARG A 153 -49.88 10.66 -11.58
CA ARG A 153 -50.88 9.61 -11.20
C ARG A 153 -51.60 8.76 -12.26
N LYS A 154 -51.60 7.44 -12.03
CA LYS A 154 -52.78 6.65 -11.60
C LYS A 154 -52.36 5.31 -10.96
N ALA A 155 -53.15 4.84 -10.01
CA ALA A 155 -52.92 3.68 -9.14
C ALA A 155 -53.80 2.49 -9.54
N THR A 156 -53.36 1.26 -9.22
CA THR A 156 -54.19 0.10 -8.77
C THR A 156 -53.31 -1.10 -8.34
N THR A 157 -53.36 -1.39 -7.03
CA THR A 157 -53.63 -2.70 -6.39
C THR A 157 -52.70 -3.90 -6.73
N GLU A 158 -51.73 -4.26 -5.87
CA GLU A 158 -51.81 -5.15 -4.68
C GLU A 158 -52.42 -6.54 -4.93
N GLU A 159 -51.55 -7.55 -5.00
CA GLU A 159 -51.82 -8.85 -4.38
C GLU A 159 -50.53 -9.39 -3.73
N LYS A 160 -50.72 -9.91 -2.52
CA LYS A 160 -49.73 -10.13 -1.47
C LYS A 160 -49.57 -11.64 -1.31
N GLN A 161 -48.36 -12.17 -1.41
CA GLN A 161 -48.03 -13.45 -0.78
C GLN A 161 -46.76 -13.35 0.04
N GLU A 162 -46.95 -13.69 1.30
CA GLU A 162 -46.09 -13.49 2.45
C GLU A 162 -45.47 -14.84 2.80
N SER A 163 -44.13 -14.94 2.76
CA SER A 163 -43.44 -16.07 3.39
C SER A 163 -42.05 -15.67 3.92
N LYS A 164 -42.04 -15.45 5.23
CA LYS A 164 -40.99 -15.75 6.22
C LYS A 164 -39.54 -15.32 5.92
N LYS A 165 -39.26 -14.15 6.49
CA LYS A 165 -37.97 -13.53 6.80
C LYS A 165 -37.12 -14.42 7.74
N MET A 166 -36.10 -15.12 7.22
CA MET A 166 -34.90 -15.44 7.99
C MET A 166 -33.80 -14.46 7.62
N LYS A 167 -33.35 -13.74 8.64
CA LYS A 167 -32.40 -12.64 8.61
C LYS A 167 -31.00 -13.26 8.66
N THR A 168 -30.32 -13.36 7.52
CA THR A 168 -28.89 -13.70 7.49
C THR A 168 -28.11 -12.50 7.00
N SER A 169 -27.17 -12.11 7.84
CA SER A 169 -26.34 -10.90 7.80
C SER A 169 -25.79 -10.62 6.40
N GLN A 170 -26.10 -9.43 5.88
CA GLN A 170 -25.37 -8.86 4.73
C GLN A 170 -23.98 -8.48 5.24
N GLU A 171 -23.01 -9.38 5.07
CA GLU A 171 -21.60 -9.00 5.16
C GLU A 171 -21.26 -8.10 3.97
N SER A 172 -20.73 -6.94 4.32
CA SER A 172 -20.42 -5.82 3.46
C SER A 172 -19.35 -6.18 2.42
N PHE A 173 -19.74 -6.33 1.16
CA PHE A 173 -18.82 -6.22 0.03
C PHE A 173 -18.42 -4.76 -0.14
N GLN A 174 -17.40 -4.31 0.60
CA GLN A 174 -16.87 -2.96 0.45
C GLN A 174 -15.74 -2.92 -0.58
N LYS A 175 -15.94 -2.01 -1.53
CA LYS A 175 -15.00 -1.46 -2.50
C LYS A 175 -13.61 -1.25 -1.89
N THR A 176 -12.64 -2.05 -2.33
CA THR A 176 -11.24 -1.88 -1.96
C THR A 176 -10.63 -0.64 -2.62
N GLU A 177 -9.72 0.03 -1.91
CA GLU A 177 -9.04 1.24 -2.41
C GLU A 177 -8.15 1.00 -3.63
N PRO A 178 -7.89 2.04 -4.46
CA PRO A 178 -6.98 1.95 -5.59
C PRO A 178 -5.60 1.41 -5.19
N GLU A 179 -5.07 0.53 -6.03
CA GLU A 179 -3.81 -0.21 -5.88
C GLU A 179 -2.58 0.62 -5.44
N ALA A 180 -2.55 1.92 -5.74
CA ALA A 180 -1.43 2.81 -5.43
C ALA A 180 -1.46 3.40 -4.00
N GLY A 181 -2.56 3.24 -3.25
CA GLY A 181 -2.76 3.86 -1.92
C GLY A 181 -2.86 2.89 -0.74
N ARG A 182 -2.84 1.57 -0.98
CA ARG A 182 -3.02 0.59 0.10
C ARG A 182 -1.86 0.61 1.09
N GLU A 183 -2.20 0.77 2.36
CA GLU A 183 -1.26 0.63 3.48
C GLU A 183 -0.65 -0.78 3.52
N GLU A 184 0.60 -0.86 3.98
CA GLU A 184 1.28 -2.14 4.16
C GLU A 184 0.73 -2.84 5.40
N CYS A 185 -0.08 -3.88 5.21
CA CYS A 185 -0.76 -4.56 6.30
C CYS A 185 -1.08 -6.02 5.99
N ILE A 186 -1.36 -6.80 7.04
CA ILE A 186 -1.91 -8.14 6.90
C ILE A 186 -3.36 -8.00 6.43
N GLN A 187 -3.75 -8.81 5.45
CA GLN A 187 -5.12 -8.94 5.01
C GLN A 187 -6.00 -9.41 6.17
N THR A 188 -6.94 -8.55 6.58
CA THR A 188 -7.85 -8.81 7.69
C THR A 188 -9.05 -9.66 7.29
N THR A 189 -9.50 -9.55 6.04
CA THR A 189 -10.70 -10.23 5.52
C THR A 189 -10.34 -11.08 4.31
N SER A 190 -10.80 -12.34 4.29
CA SER A 190 -10.67 -13.23 3.13
C SER A 190 -11.29 -12.61 1.87
N MET A 191 -10.75 -12.92 0.70
CA MET A 191 -11.28 -12.41 -0.56
C MET A 191 -11.47 -13.53 -1.57
N VAL A 192 -12.67 -13.60 -2.13
CA VAL A 192 -13.00 -14.51 -3.23
C VAL A 192 -12.73 -13.80 -4.56
N VAL A 193 -11.86 -14.38 -5.38
CA VAL A 193 -11.36 -13.77 -6.61
C VAL A 193 -11.23 -14.80 -7.72
N LYS A 194 -11.43 -14.36 -8.96
CA LYS A 194 -11.20 -15.14 -10.17
C LYS A 194 -9.80 -14.88 -10.70
N VAL A 195 -9.07 -15.95 -11.00
CA VAL A 195 -7.71 -15.87 -11.57
C VAL A 195 -7.79 -15.48 -13.04
N LEU A 196 -7.22 -14.33 -13.41
CA LEU A 196 -7.23 -13.83 -14.80
C LEU A 196 -5.99 -14.24 -15.59
N LYS A 197 -4.81 -14.17 -14.93
CA LYS A 197 -3.52 -14.43 -15.57
C LYS A 197 -2.53 -14.96 -14.54
N VAL A 198 -1.64 -15.84 -14.99
CA VAL A 198 -0.56 -16.41 -14.19
C VAL A 198 0.70 -16.43 -15.05
N THR A 199 1.85 -16.13 -14.47
CA THR A 199 3.14 -16.26 -15.15
C THR A 199 3.71 -17.65 -14.96
N GLN A 200 4.74 -18.00 -15.75
CA GLN A 200 5.58 -19.14 -15.40
C GLN A 200 6.26 -18.90 -14.05
N THR A 201 6.52 -20.00 -13.34
CA THR A 201 7.36 -19.98 -12.13
C THR A 201 8.77 -19.58 -12.52
N PHE A 202 9.39 -18.74 -11.70
CA PHE A 202 10.77 -18.32 -11.89
C PHE A 202 11.50 -18.22 -10.56
N GLU A 203 12.82 -18.32 -10.64
CA GLU A 203 13.68 -18.27 -9.48
C GLU A 203 14.10 -16.85 -9.14
N TYR A 204 14.20 -16.54 -7.87
CA TYR A 204 14.77 -15.29 -7.37
C TYR A 204 15.69 -15.60 -6.20
N TYR A 205 16.68 -14.75 -6.00
CA TYR A 205 17.72 -14.96 -5.01
C TYR A 205 17.49 -13.99 -3.84
N THR A 206 17.43 -14.53 -2.63
CA THR A 206 17.66 -13.75 -1.41
C THR A 206 19.14 -13.85 -1.02
N LEU A 207 19.54 -13.18 0.05
CA LEU A 207 20.91 -13.32 0.59
C LEU A 207 21.21 -14.74 1.08
N GLU A 208 20.16 -15.51 1.39
CA GLU A 208 20.25 -16.79 2.10
C GLU A 208 20.00 -17.99 1.18
N GLU A 209 19.08 -17.85 0.21
CA GLU A 209 18.66 -19.00 -0.60
C GLU A 209 18.07 -18.60 -1.96
N GLN A 210 18.11 -19.55 -2.87
CA GLN A 210 17.38 -19.52 -4.13
C GLN A 210 15.93 -19.94 -3.87
N LYS A 211 14.99 -19.07 -4.19
CA LYS A 211 13.54 -19.30 -4.01
C LYS A 211 12.84 -19.28 -5.35
N GLN A 212 11.64 -19.86 -5.37
CA GLN A 212 10.74 -19.79 -6.53
C GLN A 212 9.51 -18.96 -6.20
N MET A 213 9.01 -18.25 -7.21
CA MET A 213 7.74 -17.54 -7.13
C MET A 213 7.08 -17.49 -8.51
N PHE A 214 5.84 -17.03 -8.53
CA PHE A 214 5.18 -16.60 -9.76
C PHE A 214 4.26 -15.42 -9.49
N TYR A 215 3.87 -14.72 -10.55
CA TYR A 215 2.87 -13.68 -10.48
C TYR A 215 1.51 -14.20 -10.89
N ALA A 216 0.49 -13.69 -10.24
CA ALA A 216 -0.89 -13.81 -10.69
C ALA A 216 -1.57 -12.45 -10.75
N THR A 217 -2.54 -12.33 -11.65
CA THR A 217 -3.50 -11.25 -11.66
C THR A 217 -4.85 -11.87 -11.38
N VAL A 218 -5.48 -11.48 -10.28
CA VAL A 218 -6.79 -11.96 -9.85
C VAL A 218 -7.78 -10.80 -9.86
N ALA A 219 -9.07 -11.07 -9.91
CA ALA A 219 -10.08 -10.02 -9.92
C ALA A 219 -11.41 -10.47 -9.32
N ASN A 220 -12.16 -9.52 -8.79
CA ASN A 220 -13.55 -9.67 -8.41
C ASN A 220 -14.42 -8.73 -9.25
N GLU A 221 -15.65 -8.48 -8.82
CA GLU A 221 -16.59 -7.60 -9.52
C GLU A 221 -16.17 -6.13 -9.53
N HIS A 222 -15.31 -5.73 -8.60
CA HIS A 222 -14.99 -4.32 -8.35
C HIS A 222 -13.60 -3.95 -8.86
N GLU A 223 -12.65 -4.89 -8.82
CA GLU A 223 -11.25 -4.59 -9.09
C GLU A 223 -10.43 -5.81 -9.53
N PHE A 224 -9.21 -5.51 -9.98
CA PHE A 224 -8.16 -6.51 -10.15
C PHE A 224 -7.03 -6.25 -9.15
N ILE A 225 -6.32 -7.30 -8.79
CA ILE A 225 -5.24 -7.32 -7.82
C ILE A 225 -4.04 -8.02 -8.47
N ARG A 226 -2.86 -7.41 -8.36
CA ARG A 226 -1.59 -8.07 -8.66
C ARG A 226 -1.10 -8.84 -7.43
N VAL A 227 -0.73 -10.09 -7.65
CA VAL A 227 -0.35 -11.03 -6.58
C VAL A 227 1.07 -11.55 -6.81
N LYS A 228 1.90 -11.49 -5.78
CA LYS A 228 3.18 -12.19 -5.69
C LYS A 228 2.97 -13.48 -4.91
N VAL A 229 3.13 -14.63 -5.56
CA VAL A 229 2.95 -15.93 -4.89
C VAL A 229 4.33 -16.51 -4.57
N PHE A 230 4.70 -16.44 -3.30
CA PHE A 230 5.95 -17.01 -2.78
C PHE A 230 5.76 -18.41 -2.22
N ASN A 231 4.55 -18.74 -1.76
CA ASN A 231 4.23 -20.10 -1.33
C ASN A 231 3.94 -20.98 -2.54
N MET A 232 4.88 -21.85 -2.91
CA MET A 232 4.72 -22.73 -4.05
C MET A 232 3.75 -23.90 -3.81
N SER A 233 3.42 -24.20 -2.54
CA SER A 233 2.47 -25.28 -2.22
C SER A 233 1.04 -24.98 -2.69
N VAL A 234 0.70 -23.70 -2.92
CA VAL A 234 -0.65 -23.29 -3.36
C VAL A 234 -0.74 -23.10 -4.88
N LYS A 235 0.30 -23.47 -5.64
CA LYS A 235 0.39 -23.20 -7.09
C LYS A 235 -0.80 -23.76 -7.88
N GLU A 236 -1.30 -24.93 -7.52
CA GLU A 236 -2.41 -25.63 -8.19
C GLU A 236 -3.77 -24.91 -8.10
N HIS A 237 -3.93 -24.00 -7.13
CA HIS A 237 -5.11 -23.15 -7.04
C HIS A 237 -5.09 -22.03 -8.08
N PHE A 238 -3.91 -21.58 -8.49
CA PHE A 238 -3.73 -20.49 -9.45
C PHE A 238 -3.82 -20.97 -10.89
N ASN A 239 -4.99 -21.43 -11.29
CA ASN A 239 -5.30 -21.76 -12.68
C ASN A 239 -6.22 -20.71 -13.30
N LYS A 240 -5.95 -20.35 -14.56
CA LYS A 240 -6.74 -19.32 -15.26
C LYS A 240 -8.23 -19.68 -15.23
N ASN A 241 -9.06 -18.69 -14.92
CA ASN A 241 -10.50 -18.76 -14.73
C ASN A 241 -11.00 -19.50 -13.47
N LYS A 242 -10.15 -20.15 -12.68
CA LYS A 242 -10.58 -20.68 -11.37
C LYS A 242 -10.97 -19.54 -10.43
N VAL A 243 -11.92 -19.84 -9.55
CA VAL A 243 -12.32 -18.98 -8.44
C VAL A 243 -11.69 -19.54 -7.17
N ILE A 244 -10.95 -18.69 -6.48
CA ILE A 244 -10.22 -19.03 -5.26
C ILE A 244 -10.53 -18.04 -4.17
N GLU A 245 -10.43 -18.49 -2.92
CA GLU A 245 -10.42 -17.61 -1.76
C GLU A 245 -8.99 -17.48 -1.25
N ILE A 246 -8.54 -16.24 -1.05
CA ILE A 246 -7.24 -15.92 -0.48
C ILE A 246 -7.47 -15.26 0.89
N SER A 247 -6.80 -15.76 1.92
CA SER A 247 -6.83 -15.17 3.26
C SER A 247 -5.43 -15.09 3.87
N LYS A 248 -5.26 -14.18 4.84
CA LYS A 248 -3.97 -13.92 5.51
C LYS A 248 -2.83 -13.60 4.53
N GLY A 249 -3.13 -12.98 3.39
CA GLY A 249 -2.14 -12.35 2.53
C GLY A 249 -1.53 -11.10 3.18
N TYR A 250 -0.47 -10.57 2.58
CA TYR A 250 0.16 -9.33 3.06
C TYR A 250 0.19 -8.27 1.95
N TRP A 251 -0.38 -7.09 2.20
CA TRP A 251 -0.33 -5.98 1.28
C TRP A 251 1.03 -5.30 1.35
N LYS A 252 1.70 -5.17 0.21
CA LYS A 252 3.00 -4.51 0.12
C LYS A 252 3.20 -3.83 -1.22
N LYS A 253 3.39 -2.51 -1.20
CA LYS A 253 3.70 -1.69 -2.38
C LYS A 253 2.79 -1.99 -3.59
N GLY A 254 1.48 -2.09 -3.36
CA GLY A 254 0.48 -2.35 -4.39
C GLY A 254 0.36 -3.81 -4.86
N PHE A 255 1.03 -4.76 -4.21
CA PHE A 255 0.85 -6.20 -4.45
C PHE A 255 0.23 -6.87 -3.22
N LEU A 256 -0.55 -7.91 -3.46
CA LEU A 256 -0.87 -8.91 -2.45
C LEU A 256 0.22 -9.99 -2.46
N GLU A 257 0.91 -10.16 -1.34
CA GLU A 257 1.93 -11.19 -1.16
C GLU A 257 1.30 -12.43 -0.50
N VAL A 258 1.32 -13.55 -1.20
CA VAL A 258 0.90 -14.87 -0.70
C VAL A 258 2.14 -15.61 -0.24
N ASN A 259 2.29 -15.71 1.08
CA ASN A 259 3.44 -16.34 1.75
C ASN A 259 3.02 -17.63 2.48
N LYS A 260 3.94 -18.24 3.24
CA LYS A 260 3.69 -19.50 3.96
C LYS A 260 2.54 -19.41 4.98
N CYS A 261 2.24 -18.21 5.50
CA CYS A 261 1.16 -17.99 6.46
C CYS A 261 -0.20 -17.72 5.78
N SER A 262 -0.19 -17.43 4.48
CA SER A 262 -1.40 -17.21 3.68
C SER A 262 -2.09 -18.54 3.37
N LYS A 263 -3.42 -18.51 3.30
CA LYS A 263 -4.22 -19.67 2.88
C LYS A 263 -4.89 -19.36 1.55
N VAL A 264 -4.88 -20.34 0.66
CA VAL A 264 -5.56 -20.30 -0.64
C VAL A 264 -6.37 -21.57 -0.76
N GLN A 265 -7.63 -21.44 -1.16
CA GLN A 265 -8.53 -22.57 -1.35
C GLN A 265 -9.38 -22.38 -2.61
N ASP A 266 -9.69 -23.49 -3.28
CA ASP A 266 -10.64 -23.49 -4.40
C ASP A 266 -12.06 -23.28 -3.87
N VAL A 267 -12.81 -22.43 -4.56
CA VAL A 267 -14.18 -22.08 -4.15
C VAL A 267 -15.15 -22.83 -5.06
N CYS A 268 -15.72 -23.91 -4.53
CA CYS A 268 -16.77 -24.68 -5.17
C CYS A 268 -18.13 -24.03 -4.90
N THR A 269 -18.40 -22.90 -5.58
CA THR A 269 -19.71 -22.24 -5.49
C THR A 269 -20.48 -22.32 -6.80
N ASN A 270 -21.78 -22.58 -6.70
CA ASN A 270 -22.72 -22.48 -7.84
C ASN A 270 -22.88 -21.04 -8.37
N LYS A 271 -22.41 -20.03 -7.61
CA LYS A 271 -22.38 -18.63 -8.02
C LYS A 271 -21.14 -18.36 -8.86
N GLU A 272 -21.33 -17.97 -10.11
CA GLU A 272 -20.25 -17.55 -10.98
C GLU A 272 -19.78 -16.14 -10.60
N ILE A 273 -18.48 -15.97 -10.30
CA ILE A 273 -17.89 -14.63 -10.20
C ILE A 273 -17.71 -14.06 -11.61
N ILE A 274 -18.57 -13.09 -11.94
CA ILE A 274 -18.54 -12.41 -13.24
C ILE A 274 -17.67 -11.17 -13.11
N VAL A 275 -16.41 -11.28 -13.55
CA VAL A 275 -15.49 -10.13 -13.60
C VAL A 275 -15.87 -9.21 -14.78
N PRO A 276 -16.22 -7.93 -14.54
CA PRO A 276 -16.60 -7.00 -15.59
C PRO A 276 -15.51 -6.78 -16.66
N LYS A 277 -15.95 -6.53 -17.90
CA LYS A 277 -15.04 -6.35 -19.06
C LYS A 277 -14.05 -5.18 -18.87
N ASN A 278 -14.48 -4.09 -18.23
CA ASN A 278 -13.62 -2.94 -17.93
C ASN A 278 -12.49 -3.31 -16.95
N ILE A 279 -12.75 -4.18 -15.96
CA ILE A 279 -11.74 -4.67 -15.02
C ILE A 279 -10.72 -5.54 -15.74
N LYS A 280 -11.17 -6.52 -16.55
CA LYS A 280 -10.27 -7.34 -17.38
C LYS A 280 -9.40 -6.49 -18.31
N ARG A 281 -10.00 -5.47 -18.95
CA ARG A 281 -9.29 -4.54 -19.83
C ARG A 281 -8.23 -3.74 -19.07
N ARG A 282 -8.53 -3.26 -17.86
CA ARG A 282 -7.57 -2.53 -17.01
C ARG A 282 -6.42 -3.43 -16.54
N ALA A 283 -6.72 -4.65 -16.11
CA ALA A 283 -5.74 -5.63 -15.67
C ALA A 283 -4.72 -6.00 -16.76
N GLY A 284 -5.14 -5.99 -18.03
CA GLY A 284 -4.26 -6.23 -19.18
C GLY A 284 -3.62 -4.98 -19.78
N LYS A 285 -3.93 -3.78 -19.28
CA LYS A 285 -3.50 -2.51 -19.89
C LYS A 285 -2.04 -2.24 -19.54
N THR A 286 -1.24 -1.96 -20.57
CA THR A 286 0.12 -1.41 -20.40
C THR A 286 0.05 0.08 -20.07
N THR A 287 0.75 0.50 -19.02
CA THR A 287 0.90 1.91 -18.68
C THR A 287 1.62 2.63 -19.81
N LYS A 288 1.10 3.78 -20.24
CA LYS A 288 1.74 4.58 -21.28
C LYS A 288 2.98 5.28 -20.73
N ILE A 289 4.04 5.38 -21.52
CA ILE A 289 5.31 5.97 -21.09
C ILE A 289 5.13 7.42 -20.58
N GLN A 290 4.32 8.23 -21.26
CA GLN A 290 3.95 9.58 -20.81
C GLN A 290 3.37 9.59 -19.37
N MET A 291 2.61 8.56 -19.00
CA MET A 291 1.98 8.50 -17.68
C MET A 291 2.98 8.14 -16.58
N LEU A 292 4.10 7.51 -16.92
CA LEU A 292 5.16 7.17 -15.97
C LEU A 292 5.81 8.43 -15.40
N GLN A 293 5.93 9.50 -16.19
CA GLN A 293 6.48 10.79 -15.72
C GLN A 293 5.68 11.41 -14.57
N LYS A 294 4.37 11.10 -14.48
CA LYS A 294 3.47 11.60 -13.44
C LYS A 294 3.36 10.65 -12.25
N GLN A 295 3.95 9.46 -12.35
CA GLN A 295 3.84 8.41 -11.35
C GLN A 295 4.91 8.59 -10.27
N LYS A 296 4.57 8.27 -9.02
CA LYS A 296 5.51 8.39 -7.89
C LYS A 296 6.72 7.48 -8.10
N GLN A 297 7.93 8.00 -7.88
CA GLN A 297 9.14 7.18 -7.86
C GLN A 297 9.07 6.08 -6.78
N GLY A 298 9.71 4.94 -7.05
CA GLY A 298 9.67 3.74 -6.22
C GLY A 298 8.40 2.90 -6.39
N SER A 299 7.48 3.29 -7.28
CA SER A 299 6.31 2.51 -7.65
C SER A 299 6.65 1.42 -8.67
N TYR A 300 5.79 0.39 -8.76
CA TYR A 300 6.01 -0.75 -9.65
C TYR A 300 5.14 -0.71 -10.89
N VAL A 301 5.78 -0.89 -12.03
CA VAL A 301 5.20 -0.83 -13.37
C VAL A 301 5.19 -2.22 -13.99
N ASP A 302 4.03 -2.56 -14.56
CA ASP A 302 3.85 -3.70 -15.45
C ASP A 302 3.52 -3.17 -16.84
N GLY A 303 3.94 -3.87 -17.89
CA GLY A 303 3.68 -3.41 -19.24
C GLY A 303 4.29 -4.28 -20.33
N VAL A 304 3.95 -3.97 -21.58
CA VAL A 304 4.56 -4.54 -22.78
C VAL A 304 5.06 -3.41 -23.65
N TYR A 305 6.37 -3.31 -23.83
CA TYR A 305 7.00 -2.24 -24.59
C TYR A 305 7.89 -2.81 -25.69
N GLU A 306 7.99 -2.11 -26.81
CA GLU A 306 8.82 -2.51 -27.95
C GLU A 306 10.26 -2.03 -27.76
N ILE A 307 11.24 -2.87 -28.07
CA ILE A 307 12.66 -2.53 -27.99
C ILE A 307 13.02 -1.64 -29.18
N ASN A 308 13.44 -0.41 -28.90
CA ASN A 308 13.99 0.52 -29.89
C ASN A 308 15.52 0.46 -29.98
N LYS A 309 16.20 0.31 -28.83
CA LYS A 309 17.66 0.19 -28.75
C LYS A 309 18.03 -0.80 -27.65
N LYS A 310 19.14 -1.50 -27.83
CA LYS A 310 19.74 -2.41 -26.83
C LYS A 310 21.23 -2.07 -26.67
N THR A 311 21.68 -1.99 -25.43
CA THR A 311 23.10 -1.81 -25.09
C THR A 311 23.45 -2.78 -23.96
N GLU A 312 24.32 -3.74 -24.26
CA GLU A 312 24.68 -4.81 -23.35
C GLU A 312 26.05 -4.52 -22.71
N SER A 313 26.14 -4.79 -21.42
CA SER A 313 27.37 -4.72 -20.63
C SER A 313 27.49 -5.99 -19.78
N GLU A 314 28.65 -6.21 -19.17
CA GLU A 314 28.93 -7.43 -18.40
C GLU A 314 27.87 -7.75 -17.33
N LYS A 315 27.42 -6.74 -16.57
CA LYS A 315 26.55 -6.91 -15.39
C LYS A 315 25.11 -6.46 -15.60
N ARG A 316 24.81 -5.78 -16.70
CA ARG A 316 23.49 -5.20 -16.98
C ARG A 316 23.24 -5.01 -18.47
N THR A 317 21.96 -4.87 -18.82
CA THR A 317 21.56 -4.52 -20.18
C THR A 317 20.58 -3.37 -20.13
N LEU A 318 20.84 -2.36 -20.93
CA LEU A 318 20.00 -1.18 -21.08
C LEU A 318 19.19 -1.35 -22.35
N PHE A 319 17.88 -1.17 -22.23
CA PHE A 319 16.96 -1.13 -23.35
C PHE A 319 16.35 0.26 -23.42
N GLU A 320 16.41 0.90 -24.57
CA GLU A 320 15.47 1.99 -24.85
C GLU A 320 14.20 1.32 -25.39
N VAL A 321 13.11 1.40 -24.63
CA VAL A 321 11.81 0.91 -25.08
C VAL A 321 10.91 2.07 -25.48
N LYS A 322 10.00 1.82 -26.41
CA LYS A 322 9.09 2.84 -26.94
C LYS A 322 7.64 2.40 -26.93
N ASP A 323 6.78 3.40 -26.89
CA ASP A 323 5.37 3.32 -27.30
C ASP A 323 5.02 4.58 -28.10
N ASN A 324 3.75 4.73 -28.47
CA ASN A 324 3.29 5.89 -29.23
C ASN A 324 3.27 7.22 -28.42
N THR A 325 3.66 7.20 -27.15
CA THR A 325 3.69 8.36 -26.25
C THR A 325 5.09 8.77 -25.84
N GLY A 326 6.12 7.98 -26.15
CA GLY A 326 7.51 8.34 -25.89
C GLY A 326 8.45 7.15 -25.81
N LYS A 327 9.60 7.41 -25.19
CA LYS A 327 10.67 6.45 -24.95
C LYS A 327 11.07 6.48 -23.49
N ILE A 328 11.51 5.33 -22.97
CA ILE A 328 12.04 5.23 -21.61
C ILE A 328 13.14 4.18 -21.56
N GLU A 329 14.12 4.38 -20.69
CA GLU A 329 15.16 3.39 -20.44
C GLU A 329 14.67 2.31 -19.49
N VAL A 330 14.99 1.05 -19.81
CA VAL A 330 14.77 -0.11 -18.98
C VAL A 330 16.11 -0.74 -18.68
N VAL A 331 16.49 -0.79 -17.40
CA VAL A 331 17.75 -1.37 -16.95
C VAL A 331 17.48 -2.75 -16.35
N MET A 332 18.06 -3.78 -16.98
CA MET A 332 17.97 -5.16 -16.54
C MET A 332 19.27 -5.61 -15.86
N PHE A 333 19.13 -6.23 -14.70
CA PHE A 333 20.23 -6.77 -13.89
C PHE A 333 20.13 -8.30 -13.76
N GLY A 334 21.23 -8.91 -13.35
CA GLY A 334 21.29 -10.33 -12.99
C GLY A 334 20.88 -11.24 -14.16
N LYS A 335 20.07 -12.25 -13.86
CA LYS A 335 19.63 -13.25 -14.85
C LYS A 335 18.91 -12.66 -16.07
N TRP A 336 18.31 -11.47 -15.94
CA TRP A 336 17.58 -10.81 -17.02
C TRP A 336 18.49 -10.03 -17.97
N ALA A 337 19.72 -9.70 -17.57
CA ALA A 337 20.65 -8.94 -18.41
C ALA A 337 20.91 -9.68 -19.74
N LYS A 338 21.25 -10.97 -19.68
CA LYS A 338 21.62 -11.77 -20.87
C LYS A 338 20.41 -12.37 -21.61
N THR A 339 19.24 -11.74 -21.52
CA THR A 339 18.02 -12.25 -22.17
C THR A 339 18.14 -12.13 -23.70
N LYS A 340 17.91 -13.24 -24.43
CA LYS A 340 17.95 -13.28 -25.89
C LYS A 340 16.77 -12.50 -26.50
N CYS A 341 17.04 -11.31 -27.03
CA CYS A 341 16.06 -10.43 -27.69
C CYS A 341 16.74 -9.56 -28.76
N GLU A 342 15.96 -9.18 -29.76
CA GLU A 342 16.36 -8.35 -30.90
C GLU A 342 15.61 -7.01 -30.89
N ILE A 343 16.11 -6.02 -31.63
CA ILE A 343 15.38 -4.77 -31.85
C ILE A 343 14.06 -5.09 -32.55
N GLY A 344 12.97 -4.43 -32.13
CA GLY A 344 11.61 -4.72 -32.61
C GLY A 344 10.88 -5.83 -31.84
N ASP A 345 11.59 -6.67 -31.06
CA ASP A 345 10.92 -7.56 -30.10
C ASP A 345 10.22 -6.72 -29.02
N LYS A 346 9.21 -7.32 -28.36
CA LYS A 346 8.51 -6.69 -27.23
C LYS A 346 8.93 -7.32 -25.92
N LEU A 347 9.17 -6.50 -24.90
CA LEU A 347 9.42 -6.92 -23.54
C LEU A 347 8.15 -6.78 -22.72
N ARG A 348 7.64 -7.91 -22.22
CA ARG A 348 6.67 -7.91 -21.14
C ARG A 348 7.40 -7.79 -19.82
N LEU A 349 7.23 -6.65 -19.16
CA LEU A 349 7.81 -6.31 -17.87
C LEU A 349 6.74 -6.49 -16.78
N ILE A 350 7.11 -7.11 -15.66
CA ILE A 350 6.27 -7.26 -14.47
C ILE A 350 7.09 -6.90 -13.23
N CYS A 351 6.52 -6.06 -12.36
CA CYS A 351 7.15 -5.56 -11.14
C CYS A 351 8.50 -4.89 -11.38
N PHE A 352 8.56 -3.94 -12.32
CA PHE A 352 9.74 -3.08 -12.53
C PHE A 352 9.60 -1.80 -11.74
N GLU A 353 10.66 -1.39 -11.04
CA GLU A 353 10.64 -0.18 -10.22
C GLU A 353 10.85 1.06 -11.10
N LEU A 354 9.95 2.02 -10.98
CA LEU A 354 10.13 3.34 -11.56
C LEU A 354 11.12 4.13 -10.71
N SER A 355 12.28 4.46 -11.28
CA SER A 355 13.36 5.17 -10.61
C SER A 355 13.93 6.27 -11.49
N SER A 356 14.81 7.10 -10.95
CA SER A 356 15.57 8.07 -11.73
C SER A 356 17.06 7.85 -11.54
N TRP A 357 17.82 8.02 -12.61
CA TRP A 357 19.28 7.98 -12.63
C TRP A 357 19.80 9.16 -13.45
N ASN A 358 20.69 9.98 -12.88
CA ASN A 358 21.16 11.22 -13.50
C ASN A 358 19.98 12.06 -14.05
N ASP A 359 18.96 12.28 -13.21
CA ASP A 359 17.72 13.01 -13.53
C ASP A 359 16.89 12.44 -14.69
N THR A 360 17.26 11.27 -15.22
CA THR A 360 16.52 10.58 -16.27
C THR A 360 15.64 9.49 -15.68
N LEU A 361 14.35 9.50 -16.03
CA LEU A 361 13.39 8.50 -15.59
C LEU A 361 13.66 7.15 -16.27
N GLN A 362 13.70 6.08 -15.49
CA GLN A 362 13.98 4.73 -15.97
C GLN A 362 13.16 3.67 -15.23
N LEU A 363 12.95 2.53 -15.87
CA LEU A 363 12.44 1.32 -15.24
C LEU A 363 13.60 0.41 -14.88
N LYS A 364 13.72 0.05 -13.60
CA LYS A 364 14.80 -0.79 -13.09
C LYS A 364 14.26 -2.15 -12.66
N SER A 365 14.92 -3.23 -13.08
CA SER A 365 14.63 -4.55 -12.54
C SER A 365 15.07 -4.66 -11.07
N VAL A 366 14.21 -5.25 -10.24
CA VAL A 366 14.42 -5.57 -8.83
C VAL A 366 14.37 -7.09 -8.60
N THR A 367 14.56 -7.54 -7.36
CA THR A 367 14.60 -8.97 -6.98
C THR A 367 13.45 -9.80 -7.54
N HIS A 368 12.23 -9.27 -7.48
CA HIS A 368 11.04 -9.98 -7.95
C HIS A 368 10.64 -9.62 -9.38
N SER A 369 11.42 -8.84 -10.12
CA SER A 369 11.05 -8.50 -11.51
C SER A 369 11.00 -9.73 -12.39
N TYR A 370 10.03 -9.76 -13.29
CA TYR A 370 9.88 -10.83 -14.28
C TYR A 370 9.83 -10.24 -15.70
N VAL A 371 10.52 -10.91 -16.61
CA VAL A 371 10.61 -10.52 -18.02
C VAL A 371 10.17 -11.69 -18.89
N GLN A 372 9.34 -11.38 -19.88
CA GLN A 372 9.03 -12.30 -20.97
C GLN A 372 9.25 -11.58 -22.30
N VAL A 373 10.09 -12.15 -23.16
CA VAL A 373 10.29 -11.65 -24.53
C VAL A 373 9.17 -12.16 -25.41
N ILE A 374 8.60 -11.27 -26.19
CA ILE A 374 7.59 -11.56 -27.22
C ILE A 374 8.26 -11.24 -28.55
N LYS A 375 8.57 -12.28 -29.32
CA LYS A 375 9.24 -12.14 -30.60
C LYS A 375 8.37 -11.39 -31.60
N SER A 376 8.99 -10.47 -32.34
CA SER A 376 8.35 -9.88 -33.51
C SER A 376 8.09 -10.98 -34.55
N LYS A 377 6.98 -10.88 -35.29
CA LYS A 377 6.80 -11.74 -36.47
C LYS A 377 7.78 -11.25 -37.52
N LYS A 378 8.74 -12.11 -37.91
CA LYS A 378 9.53 -11.88 -39.12
C LYS A 378 8.56 -12.10 -40.29
N ASN A 379 8.31 -11.04 -41.06
CA ASN A 379 7.54 -11.14 -42.31
C ASN A 379 8.36 -11.88 -43.36
#